data_AF-A0A7C6G4P0-F1
#
_entry.id   AF-A0A7C6G4P0-F1
#
_cell.length_a   1.000
_cell.length_b   1.000
_cell.length_c   1.000
_cell.angle_alpha   90.00
_cell.angle_beta   90.00
_cell.angle_gamma   90.00
#
_symmetry.space_group_name_H-M   'P 1'
#
loop_
_entity.id
_entity.type
_entity.pdbx_description
1 polymer ?
#
loop_
_entity_poly.entity_id
_entity_poly.type
_entity_poly.pdbx_seq_one_letter_code
_entity_poly.pdbx_strand_id
1 'polypeptide(L)' 'MKVAITSSGKELTSLPDKRFGRCNCFVIYDTESDSVEVVDNPSRDYNEGAG' A
#
# COMPACT_ATOMS: atom_id res chain seq x y z
N MET A 1 -8.44 -9.83 11.38
CA MET A 1 -7.46 -8.73 11.63
C MET A 1 -6.99 -8.28 10.26
N LYS A 2 -6.93 -6.97 10.01
CA LYS A 2 -6.48 -6.43 8.72
C LYS A 2 -5.09 -5.83 8.84
N VAL A 3 -4.19 -6.20 7.94
CA VAL A 3 -2.81 -5.73 7.88
C VAL A 3 -2.64 -4.93 6.59
N ALA A 4 -2.26 -3.66 6.71
CA ALA A 4 -1.93 -2.81 5.56
C ALA A 4 -0.41 -2.78 5.37
N ILE A 5 0.04 -3.11 4.16
CA ILE A 5 1.46 -3.19 3.78
C ILE A 5 1.69 -2.21 2.63
N THR A 6 2.70 -1.36 2.75
CA THR A 6 3.09 -0.46 1.67
C THR A 6 3.82 -1.25 0.59
N SER A 7 3.54 -0.97 -0.67
CA SER A 7 4.21 -1.63 -1.80
C SER A 7 4.67 -0.61 -2.84
N SER A 8 5.85 -0.85 -3.41
CA SER A 8 6.37 -0.07 -4.52
C SER A 8 5.73 -0.45 -5.86
N GLY A 9 4.85 -1.45 -5.90
CA GLY A 9 4.19 -1.90 -7.13
C GLY A 9 2.93 -2.72 -6.86
N LYS A 10 2.05 -2.81 -7.87
CA LYS A 10 0.76 -3.51 -7.76
C LYS A 10 0.87 -5.02 -7.62
N GLU A 11 2.04 -5.56 -7.94
CA GLU A 11 2.33 -6.99 -7.82
C GLU A 11 2.61 -7.36 -6.37
N LEU A 12 2.10 -8.50 -5.91
CA LEU A 12 2.39 -9.09 -4.60
C LEU A 12 3.87 -9.44 -4.38
N THR A 13 4.64 -9.55 -5.46
CA THR A 13 6.10 -9.76 -5.45
C THR A 13 6.89 -8.46 -5.34
N SER A 14 6.21 -7.31 -5.41
CA SER A 14 6.86 -6.00 -5.28
C SER A 14 7.42 -5.82 -3.88
N LEU A 15 8.53 -5.11 -3.80
CA LEU A 15 9.16 -4.82 -2.51
C LEU A 15 8.31 -3.83 -1.71
N PRO A 16 8.33 -3.94 -0.38
CA PRO A 16 7.66 -2.97 0.47
C PRO A 16 8.29 -1.59 0.32
N ASP A 17 7.44 -0.58 0.16
CA ASP A 17 7.92 0.80 -0.01
C ASP A 17 8.28 1.42 1.34
N LYS A 18 9.48 2.01 1.43
CA LYS A 18 9.95 2.70 2.63
C LYS A 18 9.20 4.00 2.91
N ARG A 19 8.55 4.58 1.90
CA ARG A 19 7.82 5.84 2.01
C ARG A 19 6.35 5.54 2.24
N PHE A 20 5.91 5.51 3.50
CA PHE A 20 4.52 5.15 3.81
C PHE A 20 3.50 6.12 3.20
N GLY A 21 3.64 7.43 3.42
CA GLY A 21 2.71 8.43 2.86
C GLY A 21 2.74 8.57 1.33
N ARG A 22 3.79 8.06 0.67
CA ARG A 22 4.02 8.19 -0.78
C ARG A 22 4.33 6.87 -1.47
N CYS A 23 3.87 5.75 -0.89
CA CYS A 23 4.01 4.47 -1.55
C CYS A 23 3.16 4.45 -2.82
N ASN A 24 3.48 3.57 -3.76
CA ASN A 24 2.69 3.44 -4.98
C ASN A 24 1.30 2.89 -4.69
N CYS A 25 1.21 1.88 -3.82
CA CYS A 25 -0.04 1.24 -3.45
C CYS A 25 0.07 0.59 -2.06
N PHE A 26 -1.08 0.32 -1.47
CA PHE A 26 -1.26 -0.39 -0.21
C PHE A 26 -1.84 -1.77 -0.48
N VAL A 27 -1.25 -2.80 0.11
CA VAL A 27 -1.76 -4.17 0.10
C VAL A 27 -2.43 -4.40 1.44
N ILE A 28 -3.75 -4.57 1.44
CA ILE A 28 -4.54 -4.90 2.62
C ILE A 28 -4.74 -6.41 2.63
N TYR A 29 -4.19 -7.06 3.64
CA TYR A 29 -4.39 -8.48 3.89
C TYR A 29 -5.34 -8.69 5.06
N ASP A 30 -6.41 -9.42 4.84
CA ASP A 30 -7.35 -9.83 5.88
C ASP A 30 -7.02 -11.24 6.37
N THR A 31 -6.50 -11.34 7.58
CA THR A 31 -6.12 -12.63 8.20
C THR A 31 -7.33 -13.46 8.63
N GLU A 32 -8.55 -12.90 8.61
CA GLU A 32 -9.77 -13.66 8.93
C GLU A 32 -10.36 -14.33 7.69
N SER A 33 -10.25 -13.68 6.55
CA SER A 33 -10.84 -14.10 5.27
C SER A 33 -9.81 -14.70 4.30
N ASP A 34 -8.52 -14.64 4.64
CA ASP A 34 -7.37 -14.88 3.75
C ASP A 34 -7.46 -14.10 2.42
N SER A 35 -8.07 -12.91 2.47
CA SER A 35 -8.24 -12.06 1.29
C SER A 35 -7.12 -11.02 1.20
N VAL A 36 -6.72 -10.71 -0.04
CA VAL A 36 -5.75 -9.67 -0.35
C VAL A 36 -6.42 -8.65 -1.25
N GLU A 37 -6.34 -7.37 -0.88
CA GLU A 37 -6.79 -6.24 -1.67
C GLU A 37 -5.62 -5.29 -1.94
N VAL A 38 -5.49 -4.81 -3.17
CA VAL A 38 -4.46 -3.83 -3.54
C VAL A 38 -5.14 -2.51 -3.87
N VAL A 39 -4.77 -1.47 -3.13
CA VAL A 39 -5.32 -0.12 -3.23
C VAL A 39 -4.23 0.82 -3.70
N ASP A 40 -4.40 1.44 -4.87
CA ASP A 40 -3.46 2.45 -5.37
C ASP A 40 -3.50 3.71 -4.48
N ASN A 41 -2.35 4.35 -4.29
CA ASN A 41 -2.26 5.60 -3.55
C ASN A 41 -2.38 6.81 -4.51
N PRO A 42 -3.57 7.43 -4.66
CA PRO A 42 -3.73 8.60 -5.51
C PRO A 42 -2.94 9.81 -5.01
N SER A 43 -2.60 9.82 -3.71
CA SER A 43 -1.87 10.90 -3.04
C SER A 43 -0.36 10.84 -3.28
N ARG A 44 0.16 9.85 -4.01
CA ARG A 44 1.60 9.69 -4.26
C ARG A 44 2.24 10.94 -4.87
N ASP A 45 1.54 11.54 -5.83
CA ASP A 45 2.06 12.67 -6.63
C ASP A 45 1.59 14.04 -6.08
N TYR A 46 0.84 14.04 -4.98
CA TYR A 46 0.45 15.28 -4.29
C TYR A 46 1.65 15.85 -3.53
N ASN A 47 2.10 17.02 -3.96
CA ASN A 47 3.23 17.74 -3.37
C ASN A 47 2.86 18.61 -2.15
N GLU A 48 1.56 18.76 -1.84
CA GLU A 48 1.07 19.48 -0.66
C GLU A 48 0.76 18.48 0.47
N GLY A 49 1.26 18.78 1.68
CA GLY A 49 1.50 17.84 2.80
C GLY A 49 0.30 17.04 3.35
N ALA A 50 0.50 16.06 4.23
CA ALA A 50 1.67 15.70 5.03
C ALA A 50 2.18 14.30 4.68
N GLY A 51 3.51 14.16 4.68
CA GLY A 51 4.20 12.86 4.56
C GLY A 51 4.09 12.02 5.82
#